data_AF-A0AAF0AM93-F1
#
_entry.id   AF-A0AAF0AM93-F1
#
_cell.length_a   1.000
_cell.length_b   1.000
_cell.length_c   1.000
_cell.angle_alpha   90.00
_cell.angle_beta   90.00
_cell.angle_gamma   90.00
#
_symmetry.space_group_name_H-M   'P 1'
#
loop_
_entity.id
_entity.type
_entity.pdbx_description
1 polymer ?
#
loop_
_entity_poly.entity_id
_entity_poly.type
_entity_poly.pdbx_seq_one_letter_code
_entity_poly.pdbx_strand_id
1 'polypeptide(L)'
;MTIQINWICSDAELAERCKYWNTLAFIALDTEFIRVDTFYPIAGLLQVSDGENTYLLDPLLINNWQPLAQLFNNPQVVKVLHACGEDLEVFSLLVGALPAPMFDTQLAAGYLNIGFSMGYSRLVEQLLDIELPKGETRSDWLQRPLTELQVLYAAQDTAYLVDVYQALAQQLTEQKYAWVLEDGAALVASYEQEPDPYEFWRTVKLAWKLTPQQLAVLRELAAWRELQARARDVPRNRIIRESTLWALANEQPRDMTHLAQLEDMHPRILRKEGATLLSLIKQAKGLPEQDWPPALPEPLPVEATKLLKRLRKIGLDLGGKLDIAPEMMLRKKILEELLRSGYPSGPYTLPESLQGWRRELLGESLLQCLEDIQ
;
A
#
# COMPACT_ATOMS: atom_id res chain seq x y z
N MET A 1 24.22 -14.58 17.47
CA MET A 1 23.46 -15.80 17.13
C MET A 1 23.87 -16.20 15.73
N THR A 2 24.18 -17.47 15.45
CA THR A 2 24.48 -17.91 14.08
C THR A 2 23.16 -18.20 13.38
N ILE A 3 22.79 -17.40 12.39
CA ILE A 3 21.57 -17.62 11.60
C ILE A 3 21.80 -18.85 10.72
N GLN A 4 21.00 -19.89 10.91
CA GLN A 4 21.04 -21.07 10.05
C GLN A 4 20.21 -20.77 8.78
N ILE A 5 20.93 -20.56 7.67
CA ILE A 5 20.35 -20.22 6.37
C ILE A 5 20.17 -21.49 5.54
N ASN A 6 18.94 -21.72 5.08
CA ASN A 6 18.57 -22.88 4.27
C ASN A 6 17.99 -22.41 2.93
N TRP A 7 18.48 -22.93 1.81
CA TRP A 7 17.91 -22.61 0.51
C TRP A 7 16.75 -23.55 0.16
N ILE A 8 15.71 -23.01 -0.45
CA ILE A 8 14.63 -23.77 -1.07
C ILE A 8 14.63 -23.39 -2.55
N CYS A 9 15.00 -24.35 -3.39
CA CYS A 9 15.24 -24.12 -4.81
C CYS A 9 14.40 -25.05 -5.70
N SER A 10 13.43 -25.75 -5.12
CA SER A 10 12.56 -26.67 -5.86
C SER A 10 11.14 -26.72 -5.27
N ASP A 11 10.18 -27.07 -6.14
CA ASP A 11 8.78 -27.24 -5.75
C ASP A 11 8.61 -28.30 -4.65
N ALA A 12 9.42 -29.36 -4.67
CA ALA A 12 9.35 -30.45 -3.70
C ALA A 12 9.80 -30.00 -2.30
N GLU A 13 10.92 -29.29 -2.22
CA GLU A 13 11.42 -28.72 -0.95
C GLU A 13 10.43 -27.71 -0.37
N LEU A 14 9.87 -26.82 -1.22
CA LEU A 14 8.86 -25.87 -0.77
C LEU A 14 7.62 -26.59 -0.21
N ALA A 15 7.12 -27.61 -0.91
CA ALA A 15 5.97 -28.38 -0.47
C ALA A 15 6.22 -29.11 0.85
N GLU A 16 7.41 -29.69 1.04
CA GLU A 16 7.80 -30.34 2.30
C GLU A 16 7.86 -29.33 3.45
N ARG A 17 8.50 -28.18 3.24
CA ARG A 17 8.62 -27.14 4.27
C ARG A 17 7.28 -26.53 4.63
N CYS A 18 6.40 -26.29 3.65
CA CYS A 18 5.05 -25.82 3.92
C CYS A 18 4.24 -26.80 4.79
N LYS A 19 4.42 -28.12 4.66
CA LYS A 19 3.76 -29.09 5.56
C LYS A 19 4.17 -28.89 7.01
N TYR A 20 5.47 -28.67 7.25
CA TYR A 20 5.98 -28.38 8.59
C TYR A 20 5.48 -27.03 9.09
N TRP A 21 5.62 -25.95 8.30
CA TRP A 21 5.18 -24.61 8.70
C TRP A 21 3.68 -24.52 9.00
N ASN A 22 2.84 -25.37 8.39
CA ASN A 22 1.42 -25.48 8.71
C ASN A 22 1.13 -25.98 10.14
N THR A 23 2.13 -26.53 10.84
CA THR A 23 2.02 -27.01 12.23
C THR A 23 2.46 -25.97 13.26
N LEU A 24 3.02 -24.84 12.80
CA LEU A 24 3.54 -23.79 13.67
C LEU A 24 2.46 -22.77 14.05
N ALA A 25 2.71 -22.02 15.12
CA ALA A 25 1.83 -20.92 15.50
C ALA A 25 2.00 -19.68 14.61
N PHE A 26 3.20 -19.48 14.04
CA PHE A 26 3.50 -18.36 13.18
C PHE A 26 4.69 -18.66 12.26
N ILE A 27 4.84 -17.83 11.23
CA ILE A 27 6.06 -17.69 10.43
C ILE A 27 6.33 -16.21 10.19
N ALA A 28 7.61 -15.82 10.12
CA ALA A 28 8.03 -14.50 9.69
C ALA A 28 8.34 -14.51 8.19
N LEU A 29 7.91 -13.47 7.47
CA LEU A 29 8.00 -13.35 6.03
C LEU A 29 8.58 -12.00 5.65
N ASP A 30 9.33 -12.00 4.55
CA ASP A 30 9.82 -10.80 3.88
C ASP A 30 10.03 -11.12 2.38
N THR A 31 10.16 -10.08 1.56
CA THR A 31 10.46 -10.24 0.13
C THR A 31 11.52 -9.27 -0.36
N GLU A 32 12.26 -9.70 -1.37
CA GLU A 32 13.14 -8.82 -2.13
C GLU A 32 12.73 -8.80 -3.59
N PHE A 33 12.61 -7.61 -4.17
CA PHE A 33 12.11 -7.45 -5.54
C PHE A 33 12.71 -6.23 -6.24
N ILE A 34 12.61 -6.22 -7.57
CA ILE A 34 13.03 -5.09 -8.41
C ILE A 34 11.80 -4.48 -9.09
N ARG A 35 11.64 -3.16 -8.98
CA ARG A 35 10.64 -2.36 -9.70
C ARG A 35 11.25 -1.07 -10.24
N VAL A 36 12.12 -1.20 -11.23
CA VAL A 36 12.79 -0.05 -11.87
C VAL A 36 12.11 0.29 -13.20
N ASP A 37 11.93 -0.73 -14.03
CA ASP A 37 11.63 -0.58 -15.45
C ASP A 37 10.30 -1.20 -15.86
N THR A 38 9.66 -1.91 -14.94
CA THR A 38 8.40 -2.65 -15.06
C THR A 38 7.27 -1.97 -14.31
N PHE A 39 6.04 -2.31 -14.67
CA PHE A 39 4.86 -1.95 -13.89
C PHE A 39 4.77 -2.85 -12.66
N TYR A 40 4.90 -4.15 -12.87
CA TYR A 40 4.83 -5.16 -11.82
C TYR A 40 6.21 -5.35 -11.15
N PRO A 41 6.25 -5.61 -9.83
CA PRO A 41 7.49 -5.97 -9.16
C PRO A 41 7.96 -7.34 -9.64
N ILE A 42 9.26 -7.50 -9.85
CA ILE A 42 9.86 -8.81 -10.15
C ILE A 42 10.45 -9.34 -8.85
N ALA A 43 9.85 -10.41 -8.31
CA ALA A 43 10.36 -11.07 -7.11
C ALA A 43 11.76 -11.66 -7.37
N GLY A 44 12.73 -11.23 -6.57
CA GLY A 44 14.09 -11.73 -6.56
C GLY A 44 14.35 -12.74 -5.45
N LEU A 45 13.65 -12.63 -4.31
CA LEU A 45 13.76 -13.56 -3.19
C LEU A 45 12.49 -13.53 -2.34
N LEU A 46 12.19 -14.66 -1.69
CA LEU A 46 11.25 -14.72 -0.57
C LEU A 46 11.97 -15.29 0.64
N GLN A 47 11.69 -14.73 1.82
CA GLN A 47 12.29 -15.17 3.06
C GLN A 47 11.21 -15.71 3.97
N VAL A 48 11.51 -16.83 4.64
CA VAL A 48 10.65 -17.41 5.67
C VAL A 48 11.51 -17.72 6.88
N SER A 49 11.10 -17.31 8.07
CA SER A 49 11.67 -17.81 9.33
C SER A 49 10.61 -18.50 10.16
N ASP A 50 10.93 -19.70 10.65
CA ASP A 50 10.02 -20.57 11.41
C ASP A 50 10.18 -20.45 12.93
N GLY A 51 11.04 -19.53 13.38
CA GLY A 51 11.42 -19.33 14.77
C GLY A 51 12.77 -19.92 15.14
N GLU A 52 13.26 -20.90 14.38
CA GLU A 52 14.56 -21.56 14.61
C GLU A 52 15.51 -21.41 13.42
N ASN A 53 14.96 -21.51 12.21
CA ASN A 53 15.68 -21.52 10.94
C ASN A 53 15.17 -20.41 10.03
N THR A 54 16.06 -19.91 9.18
CA THR A 54 15.71 -19.00 8.09
C THR A 54 15.87 -19.72 6.76
N TYR A 55 14.89 -19.50 5.88
CA TYR A 55 14.81 -20.10 4.56
C TYR A 55 14.76 -19.00 3.50
N LEU A 56 15.60 -19.16 2.48
CA LEU A 56 15.62 -18.30 1.31
C LEU A 56 15.06 -19.09 0.13
N LEU A 57 13.93 -18.65 -0.39
CA LEU A 57 13.22 -19.29 -1.49
C LEU A 57 13.60 -18.56 -2.77
N ASP A 58 14.15 -19.26 -3.75
CA ASP A 58 14.51 -18.67 -5.04
C ASP A 58 13.32 -18.72 -6.01
N PRO A 59 12.65 -17.59 -6.29
CA PRO A 59 11.48 -17.58 -7.16
C PRO A 59 11.80 -17.84 -8.63
N LEU A 60 13.07 -17.84 -9.03
CA LEU A 60 13.48 -18.18 -10.39
C LEU A 60 13.55 -19.70 -10.61
N LEU A 61 13.55 -20.50 -9.54
CA LEU A 61 13.66 -21.96 -9.58
C LEU A 61 12.37 -22.68 -9.14
N ILE A 62 11.55 -22.01 -8.34
CA ILE A 62 10.25 -22.51 -7.88
C ILE A 62 9.15 -22.12 -8.88
N ASN A 63 8.36 -23.09 -9.31
CA ASN A 63 7.26 -22.89 -10.26
C ASN A 63 5.89 -23.13 -9.61
N ASN A 64 5.82 -23.92 -8.53
CA ASN A 64 4.58 -24.26 -7.86
C ASN A 64 4.49 -23.63 -6.46
N TRP A 65 3.80 -22.49 -6.39
CA TRP A 65 3.57 -21.74 -5.15
C TRP A 65 2.32 -22.17 -4.37
N GLN A 66 1.55 -23.13 -4.89
CA GLN A 66 0.31 -23.59 -4.26
C GLN A 66 0.48 -24.03 -2.79
N PRO A 67 1.57 -24.71 -2.38
CA PRO A 67 1.79 -25.06 -0.97
C PRO A 67 1.90 -23.83 -0.06
N LEU A 68 2.58 -22.78 -0.52
CA LEU A 68 2.72 -21.53 0.23
C LEU A 68 1.39 -20.76 0.26
N ALA A 69 0.64 -20.76 -0.86
CA ALA A 69 -0.71 -20.19 -0.91
C ALA A 69 -1.66 -20.88 0.09
N GLN A 70 -1.55 -22.20 0.27
CA GLN A 70 -2.33 -22.94 1.27
C GLN A 70 -1.93 -22.54 2.71
N LEU A 71 -0.63 -22.35 2.96
CA LEU A 71 -0.12 -21.86 4.25
C LEU A 71 -0.59 -20.43 4.56
N PHE A 72 -0.62 -19.57 3.55
CA PHE A 72 -1.13 -18.20 3.66
C PHE A 72 -2.59 -18.17 4.09
N ASN A 73 -3.40 -19.14 3.64
CA ASN A 73 -4.80 -19.28 4.00
C ASN A 73 -5.05 -20.05 5.30
N ASN A 74 -4.02 -20.60 5.95
CA ASN A 74 -4.20 -21.34 7.20
C ASN A 74 -4.45 -20.36 8.37
N PRO A 75 -5.66 -20.37 8.99
CA PRO A 75 -6.00 -19.41 10.04
C PRO A 75 -5.26 -19.66 11.37
N GLN A 76 -4.63 -20.81 11.53
CA GLN A 76 -3.89 -21.20 12.74
C GLN A 76 -2.43 -20.73 12.73
N VAL A 77 -1.92 -20.30 11.56
CA VAL A 77 -0.55 -19.82 11.40
C VAL A 77 -0.58 -18.32 11.17
N VAL A 78 -0.05 -17.53 12.10
CA VAL A 78 0.09 -16.08 11.90
C VAL A 78 1.24 -15.80 10.94
N LYS A 79 1.00 -14.99 9.91
CA LYS A 79 2.03 -14.51 9.01
C LYS A 79 2.53 -13.16 9.50
N VAL A 80 3.77 -13.11 9.96
CA VAL A 80 4.40 -11.94 10.57
C VAL A 80 5.22 -11.21 9.53
N LEU A 81 4.97 -9.92 9.35
CA LEU A 81 5.71 -9.05 8.45
C LEU A 81 6.07 -7.72 9.11
N HIS A 82 6.83 -6.88 8.42
CA HIS A 82 7.11 -5.52 8.83
C HIS A 82 6.84 -4.55 7.68
N ALA A 83 5.94 -3.58 7.85
CA ALA A 83 5.66 -2.57 6.83
C ALA A 83 5.29 -3.15 5.45
N CYS A 84 4.44 -4.18 5.46
CA CYS A 84 4.28 -5.16 4.38
C CYS A 84 3.59 -4.69 3.08
N GLY A 85 3.42 -3.38 2.89
CA GLY A 85 2.59 -2.84 1.81
C GLY A 85 3.00 -3.33 0.42
N GLU A 86 4.29 -3.26 0.08
CA GLU A 86 4.77 -3.72 -1.23
C GLU A 86 4.87 -5.25 -1.30
N ASP A 87 5.17 -5.93 -0.19
CA ASP A 87 5.21 -7.40 -0.11
C ASP A 87 3.87 -8.04 -0.48
N LEU A 88 2.75 -7.43 -0.09
CA LEU A 88 1.41 -7.92 -0.46
C LEU A 88 1.22 -7.96 -1.98
N GLU A 89 1.72 -6.98 -2.72
CA GLU A 89 1.66 -6.99 -4.18
C GLU A 89 2.55 -8.11 -4.76
N VAL A 90 3.74 -8.30 -4.19
CA VAL A 90 4.66 -9.38 -4.58
C VAL A 90 4.01 -10.75 -4.35
N PHE A 91 3.42 -10.98 -3.18
CA PHE A 91 2.73 -12.24 -2.86
C PHE A 91 1.54 -12.50 -3.77
N SER A 92 0.72 -11.47 -4.03
CA SER A 92 -0.43 -11.61 -4.94
C SER A 92 -0.01 -12.11 -6.32
N LEU A 93 1.07 -11.55 -6.87
CA LEU A 93 1.56 -11.89 -8.21
C LEU A 93 2.36 -13.21 -8.25
N LEU A 94 3.22 -13.44 -7.27
CA LEU A 94 4.10 -14.62 -7.22
C LEU A 94 3.38 -15.86 -6.69
N VAL A 95 2.71 -15.71 -5.55
CA VAL A 95 2.09 -16.82 -4.80
C VAL A 95 0.63 -17.04 -5.23
N GLY A 96 -0.04 -16.00 -5.73
CA GLY A 96 -1.47 -16.06 -6.06
C GLY A 96 -2.37 -16.05 -4.82
N ALA A 97 -1.84 -15.64 -3.67
CA ALA A 97 -2.55 -15.53 -2.41
C ALA A 97 -1.95 -14.45 -1.52
N LEU A 98 -2.76 -13.90 -0.61
CA LEU A 98 -2.34 -12.96 0.41
C LEU A 98 -2.36 -13.63 1.80
N PRO A 99 -1.47 -13.22 2.72
CA PRO A 99 -1.38 -13.82 4.05
C PRO A 99 -2.61 -13.49 4.93
N ALA A 100 -3.24 -14.52 5.53
CA ALA A 100 -4.30 -14.34 6.52
C ALA A 100 -4.31 -15.47 7.59
N PRO A 101 -4.27 -15.17 8.91
CA PRO A 101 -4.13 -13.85 9.52
C PRO A 101 -2.71 -13.28 9.34
N MET A 102 -2.63 -11.96 9.30
CA MET A 102 -1.38 -11.22 9.13
C MET A 102 -1.14 -10.30 10.33
N PHE A 103 0.07 -10.35 10.88
CA PHE A 103 0.54 -9.46 11.94
C PHE A 103 1.67 -8.58 11.39
N ASP A 104 1.44 -7.26 11.32
CA ASP A 104 2.47 -6.30 10.93
C ASP A 104 3.12 -5.69 12.18
N THR A 105 4.41 -5.92 12.35
CA THR A 105 5.19 -5.43 13.50
C THR A 105 5.31 -3.91 13.53
N GLN A 106 5.21 -3.21 12.40
CA GLN A 106 5.16 -1.74 12.35
C GLN A 106 3.85 -1.20 12.91
N LEU A 107 2.72 -1.88 12.61
CA LEU A 107 1.43 -1.54 13.23
C LEU A 107 1.49 -1.79 14.74
N ALA A 108 1.98 -2.97 15.16
CA ALA A 108 2.11 -3.32 16.56
C ALA A 108 2.96 -2.31 17.37
N ALA A 109 4.07 -1.84 16.80
CA ALA A 109 4.89 -0.78 17.42
C ALA A 109 4.11 0.53 17.59
N GLY A 110 3.23 0.88 16.64
CA GLY A 110 2.30 2.00 16.77
C GLY A 110 1.25 1.79 17.88
N TYR A 111 0.71 0.58 18.00
CA TYR A 111 -0.25 0.21 19.06
C TYR A 111 0.37 0.17 20.47
N LEU A 112 1.68 -0.02 20.57
CA LEU A 112 2.43 0.07 21.82
C LEU A 112 3.07 1.44 22.05
N ASN A 113 2.83 2.41 21.17
CA ASN A 113 3.41 3.75 21.27
C ASN A 113 4.96 3.76 21.33
N ILE A 114 5.60 2.70 20.82
CA ILE A 114 7.04 2.51 20.72
C ILE A 114 7.61 3.35 19.57
N GLY A 115 6.82 3.48 18.50
CA GLY A 115 7.09 4.37 17.37
C GLY A 115 6.10 4.17 16.23
N PHE A 116 5.56 5.28 15.70
CA PHE A 116 4.70 5.25 14.52
C PHE A 116 5.52 5.18 13.25
N SER A 117 5.17 4.25 12.34
CA SER A 117 5.84 4.08 11.04
C SER A 117 7.36 3.88 11.16
N MET A 118 7.80 3.22 12.23
CA MET A 118 9.21 2.92 12.46
C MET A 118 9.70 1.90 11.43
N GLY A 119 10.84 2.17 10.79
CA GLY A 119 11.47 1.21 9.88
C GLY A 119 12.14 0.05 10.62
N TYR A 120 12.26 -1.09 9.94
CA TYR A 120 12.66 -2.38 10.51
C TYR A 120 13.96 -2.31 11.33
N SER A 121 15.05 -1.81 10.74
CA SER A 121 16.35 -1.76 11.41
C SER A 121 16.32 -0.98 12.73
N ARG A 122 15.51 0.08 12.79
CA ARG A 122 15.36 0.92 13.97
C ARG A 122 14.50 0.25 15.04
N LEU A 123 13.52 -0.53 14.62
CA LEU A 123 12.70 -1.33 15.52
C LEU A 123 13.51 -2.49 16.14
N VAL A 124 14.36 -3.14 15.33
CA VAL A 124 15.32 -4.15 15.80
C VAL A 124 16.29 -3.55 16.81
N GLU A 125 16.89 -2.40 16.51
CA GLU A 125 17.76 -1.68 17.44
C GLU A 125 17.04 -1.36 18.75
N GLN A 126 15.82 -0.80 18.68
CA GLN A 126 15.08 -0.38 19.87
C GLN A 126 14.61 -1.53 20.76
N LEU A 127 14.24 -2.67 20.18
CA LEU A 127 13.70 -3.81 20.95
C LEU A 127 14.76 -4.82 21.37
N LEU A 128 15.79 -5.00 20.53
CA LEU A 128 16.78 -6.07 20.70
C LEU A 128 18.19 -5.54 21.03
N ASP A 129 18.41 -4.22 20.98
CA ASP A 129 19.74 -3.58 21.13
C ASP A 129 20.75 -4.10 20.09
N ILE A 130 20.26 -4.37 18.88
CA ILE A 130 21.04 -4.88 17.74
C ILE A 130 21.04 -3.86 16.62
N GLU A 131 22.22 -3.34 16.28
CA GLU A 131 22.40 -2.53 15.08
C GLU A 131 22.52 -3.43 13.85
N LEU A 132 21.53 -3.35 12.95
CA LEU A 132 21.64 -3.99 11.65
C LEU A 132 22.55 -3.19 10.72
N PRO A 133 23.44 -3.86 9.95
CA PRO A 133 24.26 -3.17 8.97
C PRO A 133 23.39 -2.49 7.91
N LYS A 134 23.77 -1.27 7.52
CA LYS A 134 23.13 -0.58 6.39
C LYS A 134 23.49 -1.32 5.10
N GLY A 135 22.53 -1.86 4.35
CA GLY A 135 22.89 -2.56 3.12
C GLY A 135 21.72 -3.09 2.30
N GLU A 136 22.04 -3.49 1.06
CA GLU A 136 21.30 -4.29 0.07
C GLU A 136 19.84 -3.99 -0.32
N THR A 137 19.13 -3.07 0.35
CA THR A 137 17.77 -2.60 -0.02
C THR A 137 17.61 -2.07 -1.46
N ARG A 138 18.72 -1.78 -2.16
CA ARG A 138 18.73 -1.34 -3.57
C ARG A 138 19.69 -2.16 -4.43
N SER A 139 19.96 -3.40 -4.02
CA SER A 139 20.82 -4.32 -4.74
C SER A 139 20.11 -4.96 -5.94
N ASP A 140 20.86 -5.59 -6.84
CA ASP A 140 20.29 -6.41 -7.90
C ASP A 140 19.88 -7.77 -7.32
N TRP A 141 18.64 -7.89 -6.88
CA TRP A 141 18.07 -9.13 -6.33
C TRP A 141 17.75 -10.19 -7.39
N LEU A 142 17.89 -9.87 -8.68
CA LEU A 142 17.77 -10.84 -9.77
C LEU A 142 19.11 -11.46 -10.16
N GLN A 143 20.23 -10.92 -9.66
CA GLN A 143 21.55 -11.50 -9.93
C GLN A 143 21.66 -12.91 -9.36
N ARG A 144 22.37 -13.79 -10.08
CA ARG A 144 22.66 -15.15 -9.61
C ARG A 144 24.14 -15.52 -9.87
N PRO A 145 24.83 -16.12 -8.88
CA PRO A 145 24.38 -16.31 -7.50
C PRO A 145 24.23 -14.98 -6.75
N LEU A 146 23.36 -14.92 -5.73
CA LEU A 146 23.33 -13.78 -4.81
C LEU A 146 24.67 -13.70 -4.06
N THR A 147 25.09 -12.48 -3.71
CA THR A 147 26.31 -12.27 -2.93
C THR A 147 26.12 -12.71 -1.48
N GLU A 148 27.20 -13.05 -0.78
CA GLU A 148 27.14 -13.41 0.64
C GLU A 148 26.50 -12.32 1.51
N LEU A 149 26.71 -11.05 1.16
CA LEU A 149 26.11 -9.90 1.86
C LEU A 149 24.59 -9.84 1.64
N GLN A 150 24.11 -10.03 0.41
CA GLN A 150 22.68 -10.11 0.12
C GLN A 150 22.01 -11.27 0.85
N VAL A 151 22.65 -12.44 0.84
CA VAL A 151 22.14 -13.63 1.52
C VAL A 151 22.03 -13.41 3.03
N LEU A 152 23.07 -12.81 3.64
CA LEU A 152 23.06 -12.50 5.06
C LEU A 152 22.01 -11.43 5.40
N TYR A 153 21.95 -10.35 4.61
CA TYR A 153 20.98 -9.27 4.78
C TYR A 153 19.54 -9.81 4.76
N ALA A 154 19.17 -10.52 3.68
CA ALA A 154 17.83 -11.08 3.53
C ALA A 154 17.48 -12.05 4.67
N ALA A 155 18.45 -12.87 5.11
CA ALA A 155 18.21 -13.79 6.21
C ALA A 155 18.00 -13.07 7.56
N GLN A 156 18.65 -11.91 7.78
CA GLN A 156 18.48 -11.10 8.98
C GLN A 156 17.10 -10.42 9.05
N ASP A 157 16.51 -10.10 7.89
CA ASP A 157 15.21 -9.41 7.81
C ASP A 157 14.05 -10.29 8.29
N THR A 158 14.15 -11.62 8.24
CA THR A 158 13.16 -12.50 8.89
C THR A 158 13.65 -13.13 10.19
N ALA A 159 14.96 -13.34 10.36
CA ALA A 159 15.49 -13.93 11.59
C ALA A 159 15.21 -13.06 12.82
N TYR A 160 15.55 -11.77 12.76
CA TYR A 160 15.28 -10.86 13.89
C TYR A 160 13.82 -10.43 13.96
N LEU A 161 13.06 -10.54 12.86
CA LEU A 161 11.63 -10.29 12.84
C LEU A 161 10.85 -11.26 13.74
N VAL A 162 11.34 -12.51 13.89
CA VAL A 162 10.82 -13.47 14.89
C VAL A 162 10.93 -12.88 16.30
N ASP A 163 12.12 -12.41 16.68
CA ASP A 163 12.38 -11.87 18.02
C ASP A 163 11.58 -10.58 18.27
N VAL A 164 11.52 -9.69 17.28
CA VAL A 164 10.70 -8.47 17.30
C VAL A 164 9.22 -8.82 17.50
N TYR A 165 8.70 -9.79 16.74
CA TYR A 165 7.31 -10.22 16.87
C TYR A 165 7.01 -10.75 18.27
N GLN A 166 7.86 -11.63 18.80
CA GLN A 166 7.67 -12.18 20.14
C GLN A 166 7.70 -11.09 21.22
N ALA A 167 8.64 -10.14 21.12
CA ALA A 167 8.74 -9.03 22.06
C ALA A 167 7.51 -8.11 22.02
N LEU A 168 6.98 -7.81 20.82
CA LEU A 168 5.77 -7.00 20.66
C LEU A 168 4.52 -7.75 21.11
N ALA A 169 4.36 -9.01 20.71
CA ALA A 169 3.20 -9.84 21.05
C ALA A 169 3.05 -10.03 22.57
N GLN A 170 4.16 -10.15 23.30
CA GLN A 170 4.15 -10.24 24.77
C GLN A 170 3.70 -8.95 25.47
N GLN A 171 3.91 -7.79 24.84
CA GLN A 171 3.53 -6.49 25.41
C GLN A 171 2.10 -6.07 25.06
N LEU A 172 1.54 -6.60 23.97
CA LEU A 172 0.18 -6.31 23.55
C LEU A 172 -0.82 -6.97 24.51
N THR A 173 -1.85 -6.22 24.90
CA THR A 173 -3.06 -6.82 25.49
C THR A 173 -3.79 -7.64 24.41
N GLU A 174 -4.63 -8.60 24.83
CA GLU A 174 -5.46 -9.38 23.90
C GLU A 174 -6.27 -8.46 22.95
N GLN A 175 -6.79 -7.35 23.48
CA GLN A 175 -7.54 -6.37 22.71
C GLN A 175 -6.67 -5.65 21.66
N LYS A 176 -5.49 -5.15 22.04
CA LYS A 176 -4.59 -4.49 21.08
C LYS A 176 -4.05 -5.47 20.04
N TYR A 177 -3.78 -6.72 20.43
CA TYR A 177 -3.39 -7.77 19.50
C TYR A 177 -4.49 -8.03 18.45
N ALA A 178 -5.76 -8.12 18.88
CA ALA A 178 -6.88 -8.23 17.96
C ALA A 178 -6.99 -7.03 17.01
N TRP A 179 -6.77 -5.80 17.50
CA TRP A 179 -6.77 -4.60 16.65
C TRP A 179 -5.62 -4.57 15.63
N VAL A 180 -4.44 -5.08 15.98
CA VAL A 180 -3.32 -5.23 15.03
C VAL A 180 -3.71 -6.19 13.91
N LEU A 181 -4.36 -7.32 14.23
CA LEU A 181 -4.83 -8.26 13.21
C LEU A 181 -5.98 -7.69 12.38
N GLU A 182 -6.88 -6.90 12.97
CA GLU A 182 -7.96 -6.22 12.24
C GLU A 182 -7.40 -5.21 11.22
N ASP A 183 -6.45 -4.37 11.63
CA ASP A 183 -5.78 -3.42 10.73
C ASP A 183 -4.94 -4.15 9.66
N GLY A 184 -4.30 -5.26 10.03
CA GLY A 184 -3.61 -6.14 9.08
C GLY A 184 -4.57 -6.72 8.05
N ALA A 185 -5.74 -7.21 8.46
CA ALA A 185 -6.77 -7.74 7.56
C ALA A 185 -7.33 -6.65 6.63
N ALA A 186 -7.55 -5.43 7.13
CA ALA A 186 -7.97 -4.30 6.30
C ALA A 186 -6.91 -3.93 5.25
N LEU A 187 -5.63 -4.00 5.62
CA LEU A 187 -4.53 -3.79 4.67
C LEU A 187 -4.52 -4.91 3.62
N VAL A 188 -4.59 -6.18 4.00
CA VAL A 188 -4.68 -7.32 3.07
C VAL A 188 -5.85 -7.18 2.10
N ALA A 189 -7.05 -6.88 2.60
CA ALA A 189 -8.25 -6.68 1.79
C ALA A 189 -8.08 -5.57 0.73
N SER A 190 -7.28 -4.53 1.03
CA SER A 190 -7.00 -3.45 0.08
C SER A 190 -6.14 -3.87 -1.13
N TYR A 191 -5.51 -5.05 -1.07
CA TYR A 191 -4.72 -5.65 -2.15
C TYR A 191 -5.44 -6.82 -2.85
N GLU A 192 -6.59 -7.29 -2.34
CA GLU A 192 -7.35 -8.39 -2.95
C GLU A 192 -8.01 -7.99 -4.29
N GLN A 193 -8.32 -6.70 -4.44
CA GLN A 193 -8.98 -6.18 -5.64
C GLN A 193 -8.03 -5.29 -6.43
N GLU A 194 -7.86 -5.61 -7.71
CA GLU A 194 -7.14 -4.71 -8.60
C GLU A 194 -7.96 -3.42 -8.79
N PRO A 195 -7.39 -2.23 -8.55
CA PRO A 195 -8.13 -0.99 -8.67
C PRO A 195 -8.65 -0.80 -10.10
N ASP A 196 -9.90 -0.37 -10.22
CA ASP A 196 -10.53 -0.03 -11.49
C ASP A 196 -9.70 1.06 -12.21
N PRO A 197 -9.20 0.78 -13.43
CA PRO A 197 -8.52 1.77 -14.26
C PRO A 197 -9.27 3.12 -14.38
N TYR A 198 -10.61 3.09 -14.34
CA TYR A 198 -11.46 4.27 -14.46
C TYR A 198 -11.59 5.10 -13.18
N GLU A 199 -10.92 4.73 -12.10
CA GLU A 199 -10.89 5.51 -10.85
C GLU A 199 -9.57 6.31 -10.67
N PHE A 200 -8.53 6.00 -11.44
CA PHE A 200 -7.20 6.64 -11.29
C PHE A 200 -7.16 8.14 -11.63
N TRP A 201 -8.16 8.67 -12.35
CA TRP A 201 -8.25 10.11 -12.60
C TRP A 201 -8.39 10.91 -11.30
N ARG A 202 -8.94 10.32 -10.24
CA ARG A 202 -9.11 10.96 -8.93
C ARG A 202 -7.77 11.19 -8.21
N THR A 203 -6.74 10.42 -8.55
CA THR A 203 -5.41 10.53 -7.93
C THR A 203 -4.51 11.52 -8.65
N VAL A 204 -4.90 11.99 -9.85
CA VAL A 204 -4.12 12.95 -10.64
C VAL A 204 -4.09 14.30 -9.92
N LYS A 205 -2.88 14.85 -9.73
CA LYS A 205 -2.71 16.15 -9.08
C LYS A 205 -3.49 17.23 -9.83
N LEU A 206 -4.14 18.11 -9.06
CA LEU A 206 -4.94 19.23 -9.57
C LEU A 206 -6.16 18.82 -10.42
N ALA A 207 -6.58 17.56 -10.42
CA ALA A 207 -7.80 17.14 -11.12
C ALA A 207 -9.03 17.92 -10.65
N TRP A 208 -9.09 18.33 -9.38
CA TRP A 208 -10.16 19.19 -8.83
C TRP A 208 -10.32 20.56 -9.49
N LYS A 209 -9.31 21.03 -10.25
CA LYS A 209 -9.42 22.29 -11.01
C LYS A 209 -10.14 22.14 -12.34
N LEU A 210 -10.40 20.91 -12.77
CA LEU A 210 -11.03 20.61 -14.06
C LEU A 210 -12.55 20.63 -13.94
N THR A 211 -13.22 21.06 -15.00
CA THR A 211 -14.68 20.97 -15.10
C THR A 211 -15.13 19.50 -15.22
N PRO A 212 -16.39 19.15 -14.90
CA PRO A 212 -16.92 17.79 -15.09
C PRO A 212 -16.65 17.20 -16.50
N GLN A 213 -16.75 18.03 -17.53
CA GLN A 213 -16.45 17.63 -18.90
C GLN A 213 -14.95 17.35 -19.13
N GLN A 214 -14.06 18.18 -18.57
CA GLN A 214 -12.61 17.92 -18.60
C GLN A 214 -12.25 16.69 -17.77
N LEU A 215 -12.95 16.44 -16.67
CA LEU A 215 -12.81 15.23 -15.86
C LEU A 215 -13.25 13.97 -16.61
N ALA A 216 -14.28 14.05 -17.46
CA ALA A 216 -14.64 12.96 -18.35
C ALA A 216 -13.49 12.59 -19.28
N VAL A 217 -12.81 13.60 -19.86
CA VAL A 217 -11.60 13.38 -20.67
C VAL A 217 -10.47 12.78 -19.82
N LEU A 218 -10.22 13.31 -18.62
CA LEU A 218 -9.19 12.81 -17.73
C LEU A 218 -9.43 11.34 -17.32
N ARG A 219 -10.68 10.95 -17.08
CA ARG A 219 -11.09 9.58 -16.77
C ARG A 219 -10.64 8.61 -17.85
N GLU A 220 -11.00 8.87 -19.09
CA GLU A 220 -10.64 8.00 -20.23
C GLU A 220 -9.12 7.93 -20.45
N LEU A 221 -8.43 9.08 -20.34
CA LEU A 221 -6.98 9.14 -20.50
C LEU A 221 -6.24 8.42 -19.37
N ALA A 222 -6.68 8.56 -18.11
CA ALA A 222 -6.09 7.90 -16.97
C ALA A 222 -6.29 6.38 -17.04
N ALA A 223 -7.50 5.93 -17.39
CA ALA A 223 -7.81 4.52 -17.60
C ALA A 223 -6.96 3.93 -18.73
N TRP A 224 -6.87 4.62 -19.86
CA TRP A 224 -5.99 4.20 -20.97
C TRP A 224 -4.53 4.10 -20.53
N ARG A 225 -4.01 5.11 -19.81
CA ARG A 225 -2.62 5.09 -19.32
C ARG A 225 -2.37 3.89 -18.43
N GLU A 226 -3.28 3.62 -17.51
CA GLU A 226 -3.21 2.48 -16.60
C GLU A 226 -3.19 1.15 -17.37
N LEU A 227 -4.14 0.94 -18.26
CA LEU A 227 -4.25 -0.25 -19.09
C LEU A 227 -3.00 -0.47 -19.96
N GLN A 228 -2.44 0.59 -20.55
CA GLN A 228 -1.21 0.49 -21.34
C GLN A 228 0.02 0.20 -20.48
N ALA A 229 0.09 0.75 -19.27
CA ALA A 229 1.21 0.53 -18.35
C ALA A 229 1.24 -0.94 -17.90
N ARG A 230 0.08 -1.50 -17.52
CA ARG A 230 -0.11 -2.91 -17.19
C ARG A 230 0.19 -3.83 -18.38
N ALA A 231 -0.45 -3.59 -19.52
CA ALA A 231 -0.33 -4.48 -20.68
C ALA A 231 1.09 -4.54 -21.27
N ARG A 232 1.86 -3.45 -21.16
CA ARG A 232 3.24 -3.37 -21.65
C ARG A 232 4.27 -3.65 -20.56
N ASP A 233 3.82 -3.89 -19.33
CA ASP A 233 4.64 -3.99 -18.13
C ASP A 233 5.71 -2.88 -18.04
N VAL A 234 5.26 -1.63 -18.03
CA VAL A 234 6.14 -0.45 -17.89
C VAL A 234 5.57 0.57 -16.93
N PRO A 235 6.42 1.36 -16.23
CA PRO A 235 5.96 2.43 -15.37
C PRO A 235 5.01 3.39 -16.08
N ARG A 236 3.95 3.84 -15.38
CA ARG A 236 2.92 4.75 -15.89
C ARG A 236 3.50 5.97 -16.62
N ASN A 237 4.57 6.55 -16.07
CA ASN A 237 5.25 7.72 -16.64
C ASN A 237 5.98 7.44 -17.97
N ARG A 238 6.27 6.17 -18.32
CA ARG A 238 6.79 5.79 -19.64
C ARG A 238 5.71 5.77 -20.71
N ILE A 239 4.43 5.58 -20.33
CA ILE A 239 3.30 5.72 -21.24
C ILE A 239 3.06 7.20 -21.52
N ILE A 240 2.74 7.96 -20.46
CA ILE A 240 2.58 9.40 -20.50
C ILE A 240 2.74 9.97 -19.08
N ARG A 241 3.48 11.08 -18.97
CA ARG A 241 3.69 11.75 -17.68
C ARG A 241 2.38 12.30 -17.14
N GLU A 242 2.24 12.33 -15.81
CA GLU A 242 1.05 12.88 -15.16
C GLU A 242 0.78 14.34 -15.53
N SER A 243 1.82 15.18 -15.68
CA SER A 243 1.69 16.58 -16.12
C SER A 243 1.02 16.68 -17.49
N THR A 244 1.52 15.91 -18.46
CA THR A 244 0.96 15.85 -19.82
C THR A 244 -0.46 15.27 -19.82
N LEU A 245 -0.75 14.29 -18.98
CA LEU A 245 -2.09 13.72 -18.83
C LEU A 245 -3.11 14.77 -18.39
N TRP A 246 -2.77 15.59 -17.40
CA TRP A 246 -3.61 16.70 -16.95
C TRP A 246 -3.76 17.77 -18.04
N ALA A 247 -2.66 18.14 -18.71
CA ALA A 247 -2.69 19.14 -19.79
C ALA A 247 -3.60 18.71 -20.96
N LEU A 248 -3.57 17.43 -21.36
CA LEU A 248 -4.47 16.88 -22.37
C LEU A 248 -5.95 17.05 -21.99
N ALA A 249 -6.30 16.77 -20.74
CA ALA A 249 -7.67 16.91 -20.25
C ALA A 249 -8.11 18.38 -20.18
N ASN A 250 -7.21 19.27 -19.79
CA ASN A 250 -7.46 20.70 -19.68
C ASN A 250 -7.62 21.37 -21.05
N GLU A 251 -6.66 21.18 -21.96
CA GLU A 251 -6.58 21.89 -23.25
C GLU A 251 -7.37 21.21 -24.38
N GLN A 252 -7.53 19.88 -24.32
CA GLN A 252 -8.31 19.08 -25.28
C GLN A 252 -7.96 19.34 -26.75
N PRO A 253 -6.70 19.07 -27.18
CA PRO A 253 -6.25 19.28 -28.55
C PRO A 253 -7.14 18.56 -29.56
N ARG A 254 -7.35 19.20 -30.72
CA ARG A 254 -8.28 18.72 -31.77
C ARG A 254 -7.59 17.98 -32.91
N ASP A 255 -6.28 18.15 -33.02
CA ASP A 255 -5.46 17.58 -34.07
C ASP A 255 -4.01 17.39 -33.60
N MET A 256 -3.20 16.79 -34.46
CA MET A 256 -1.79 16.49 -34.18
C MET A 256 -0.94 17.74 -33.97
N THR A 257 -1.32 18.87 -34.59
CA THR A 257 -0.58 20.13 -34.47
C THR A 257 -0.75 20.72 -33.08
N HIS A 258 -1.98 20.79 -32.58
CA HIS A 258 -2.26 21.24 -31.22
C HIS A 258 -1.70 20.25 -30.18
N LEU A 259 -1.79 18.95 -30.45
CA LEU A 259 -1.23 17.93 -29.57
C LEU A 259 0.30 18.08 -29.42
N ALA A 260 1.00 18.44 -30.49
CA ALA A 260 2.45 18.66 -30.47
C ALA A 260 2.89 19.92 -29.71
N GLN A 261 1.98 20.86 -29.45
CA GLN A 261 2.25 22.10 -28.72
C GLN A 261 2.15 21.94 -27.20
N LEU A 262 1.60 20.82 -26.71
CA LEU A 262 1.50 20.56 -25.28
C LEU A 262 2.88 20.46 -24.63
N GLU A 263 3.01 21.07 -23.46
CA GLU A 263 4.19 20.94 -22.61
C GLU A 263 4.44 19.46 -22.27
N ASP A 264 5.72 19.07 -22.23
CA ASP A 264 6.17 17.69 -21.98
C ASP A 264 5.72 16.63 -23.01
N MET A 265 5.10 17.00 -24.15
CA MET A 265 4.72 16.04 -25.18
C MET A 265 5.95 15.48 -25.91
N HIS A 266 6.36 14.27 -25.55
CA HIS A 266 7.52 13.64 -26.18
C HIS A 266 7.23 13.21 -27.64
N PRO A 267 8.11 13.50 -28.62
CA PRO A 267 7.87 13.19 -30.05
C PRO A 267 7.55 11.71 -30.34
N ARG A 268 8.12 10.79 -29.53
CA ARG A 268 7.81 9.35 -29.63
C ARG A 268 6.37 9.03 -29.22
N ILE A 269 5.85 9.68 -28.16
CA ILE A 269 4.47 9.50 -27.71
C ILE A 269 3.53 10.08 -28.77
N LEU A 270 3.80 11.30 -29.24
CA LEU A 270 3.04 11.94 -30.32
C LEU A 270 2.89 11.01 -31.54
N ARG A 271 4.00 10.41 -32.00
CA ARG A 271 3.98 9.52 -33.17
C ARG A 271 3.23 8.20 -32.91
N LYS A 272 3.39 7.59 -31.73
CA LYS A 272 2.85 6.26 -31.44
C LYS A 272 1.40 6.29 -30.96
N GLU A 273 1.09 7.25 -30.09
CA GLU A 273 -0.16 7.29 -29.33
C GLU A 273 -1.06 8.47 -29.73
N GLY A 274 -0.58 9.42 -30.55
CA GLY A 274 -1.29 10.67 -30.80
C GLY A 274 -2.70 10.49 -31.39
N ALA A 275 -2.86 9.56 -32.33
CA ALA A 275 -4.19 9.23 -32.88
C ALA A 275 -5.14 8.66 -31.81
N THR A 276 -4.63 7.78 -30.94
CA THR A 276 -5.39 7.20 -29.82
C THR A 276 -5.81 8.27 -28.83
N LEU A 277 -4.89 9.15 -28.42
CA LEU A 277 -5.17 10.25 -27.49
C LEU A 277 -6.25 11.20 -28.03
N LEU A 278 -6.14 11.61 -29.31
CA LEU A 278 -7.15 12.45 -29.95
C LEU A 278 -8.51 11.76 -30.05
N SER A 279 -8.53 10.44 -30.31
CA SER A 279 -9.76 9.66 -30.34
C SER A 279 -10.43 9.61 -28.96
N LEU A 280 -9.68 9.33 -27.89
CA LEU A 280 -10.19 9.30 -26.51
C LEU A 280 -10.75 10.67 -26.10
N ILE A 281 -10.02 11.74 -26.40
CA ILE A 281 -10.50 13.12 -26.15
C ILE A 281 -11.81 13.34 -26.91
N LYS A 282 -11.86 13.04 -28.21
CA LYS A 282 -13.07 13.26 -29.02
C LYS A 282 -14.27 12.46 -28.49
N GLN A 283 -14.06 11.20 -28.10
CA GLN A 283 -15.11 10.34 -27.54
C GLN A 283 -15.62 10.88 -26.22
N ALA A 284 -14.73 11.17 -25.27
CA ALA A 284 -15.09 11.72 -23.96
C ALA A 284 -15.83 13.06 -24.07
N LYS A 285 -15.42 13.93 -25.01
CA LYS A 285 -16.12 15.19 -25.31
C LYS A 285 -17.54 15.00 -25.84
N GLY A 286 -17.79 13.88 -26.51
CA GLY A 286 -19.09 13.55 -27.08
C GLY A 286 -20.06 12.90 -26.09
N LEU A 287 -19.62 12.59 -24.87
CA LEU A 287 -20.48 12.04 -23.82
C LEU A 287 -21.53 13.07 -23.42
N PRO A 288 -22.80 12.66 -23.21
CA PRO A 288 -23.82 13.54 -22.67
C PRO A 288 -23.48 13.95 -21.23
N GLU A 289 -23.96 15.11 -20.79
CA GLU A 289 -23.58 15.68 -19.49
C GLU A 289 -23.89 14.76 -18.30
N GLN A 290 -24.93 13.93 -18.44
CA GLN A 290 -25.33 12.92 -17.45
C GLN A 290 -24.28 11.82 -17.21
N ASP A 291 -23.37 11.60 -18.17
CA ASP A 291 -22.32 10.57 -18.10
C ASP A 291 -20.96 11.17 -17.64
N TRP A 292 -20.91 12.49 -17.40
CA TRP A 292 -19.72 13.14 -16.89
C TRP A 292 -19.53 12.80 -15.40
N PRO A 293 -18.28 12.57 -14.97
CA PRO A 293 -18.01 12.38 -13.56
C PRO A 293 -18.33 13.67 -12.79
N PRO A 294 -18.74 13.56 -11.51
CA PRO A 294 -18.96 14.73 -10.68
C PRO A 294 -17.66 15.50 -10.48
N ALA A 295 -17.78 16.80 -10.23
CA ALA A 295 -16.64 17.63 -9.82
C ALA A 295 -15.96 17.02 -8.58
N LEU A 296 -14.63 17.03 -8.57
CA LEU A 296 -13.88 16.62 -7.39
C LEU A 296 -13.92 17.73 -6.35
N PRO A 297 -13.92 17.36 -5.05
CA PRO A 297 -14.02 18.35 -4.00
C PRO A 297 -12.72 19.18 -3.92
N GLU A 298 -12.87 20.50 -3.87
CA GLU A 298 -11.76 21.46 -3.73
C GLU A 298 -11.01 21.25 -2.41
N PRO A 299 -9.73 21.65 -2.27
CA PRO A 299 -9.05 21.69 -0.98
C PRO A 299 -9.91 22.37 0.10
N LEU A 300 -9.93 21.79 1.31
CA LEU A 300 -10.64 22.41 2.43
C LEU A 300 -10.10 23.84 2.67
N PRO A 301 -10.98 24.81 2.95
CA PRO A 301 -10.57 26.19 3.13
C PRO A 301 -9.77 26.37 4.42
N VAL A 302 -9.04 27.48 4.55
CA VAL A 302 -8.13 27.72 5.68
C VAL A 302 -8.89 27.69 7.02
N GLU A 303 -10.14 28.15 7.02
CA GLU A 303 -11.06 28.18 8.15
C GLU A 303 -11.31 26.78 8.74
N ALA A 304 -11.36 25.74 7.88
CA ALA A 304 -11.53 24.35 8.28
C ALA A 304 -10.35 23.81 9.10
N THR A 305 -9.18 24.47 9.05
CA THR A 305 -7.98 24.07 9.82
C THR A 305 -8.25 24.07 11.33
N LYS A 306 -9.10 24.99 11.83
CA LYS A 306 -9.45 25.03 13.26
C LYS A 306 -10.26 23.78 13.67
N LEU A 307 -11.18 23.35 12.81
CA LEU A 307 -11.97 22.13 13.00
C LEU A 307 -11.07 20.89 12.98
N LEU A 308 -10.20 20.78 11.98
CA LEU A 308 -9.25 19.67 11.87
C LEU A 308 -8.35 19.56 13.11
N LYS A 309 -7.91 20.69 13.69
CA LYS A 309 -7.13 20.69 14.95
C LYS A 309 -7.94 20.17 16.14
N ARG A 310 -9.23 20.53 16.24
CA ARG A 310 -10.12 20.02 17.30
C ARG A 310 -10.35 18.52 17.15
N LEU A 311 -10.67 18.04 15.96
CA LEU A 311 -10.85 16.62 15.68
C LEU A 311 -9.58 15.81 15.96
N ARG A 312 -8.41 16.34 15.55
CA ARG A 312 -7.13 15.71 15.84
C ARG A 312 -6.87 15.60 17.34
N LYS A 313 -7.29 16.58 18.13
CA LYS A 313 -7.13 16.53 19.59
C LYS A 313 -7.89 15.36 20.21
N ILE A 314 -9.07 15.00 19.70
CA ILE A 314 -9.83 13.83 20.18
C ILE A 314 -9.00 12.55 20.00
N GLY A 315 -8.40 12.37 18.82
CA GLY A 315 -7.51 11.24 18.56
C GLY A 315 -6.26 11.25 19.44
N LEU A 316 -5.66 12.43 19.65
CA LEU A 316 -4.50 12.60 20.54
C LEU A 316 -4.82 12.22 22.00
N ASP A 317 -5.94 12.73 22.51
CA ASP A 317 -6.38 12.50 23.89
C ASP A 317 -6.72 11.01 24.11
N LEU A 318 -7.37 10.35 23.14
CA LEU A 318 -7.65 8.92 23.21
C LEU A 318 -6.37 8.08 23.07
N GLY A 319 -5.49 8.42 22.13
CA GLY A 319 -4.19 7.76 21.94
C GLY A 319 -3.36 7.78 23.23
N GLY A 320 -3.30 8.94 23.90
CA GLY A 320 -2.63 9.05 25.20
C GLY A 320 -3.26 8.20 26.32
N LYS A 321 -4.58 8.04 26.33
CA LYS A 321 -5.28 7.17 27.31
C LYS A 321 -5.04 5.69 27.08
N LEU A 322 -4.97 5.27 25.81
CA LEU A 322 -4.77 3.88 25.42
C LEU A 322 -3.29 3.51 25.29
N ASP A 323 -2.39 4.48 25.45
CA ASP A 323 -0.97 4.36 25.13
C ASP A 323 -0.75 3.77 23.73
N ILE A 324 -1.38 4.42 22.75
CA ILE A 324 -1.29 4.14 21.32
C ILE A 324 -0.77 5.41 20.64
N ALA A 325 0.10 5.25 19.65
CA ALA A 325 0.59 6.37 18.86
C ALA A 325 -0.59 7.18 18.28
N PRO A 326 -0.66 8.51 18.51
CA PRO A 326 -1.80 9.33 18.09
C PRO A 326 -2.15 9.23 16.60
N GLU A 327 -1.15 9.01 15.74
CA GLU A 327 -1.28 8.83 14.30
C GLU A 327 -2.05 7.55 13.91
N MET A 328 -2.04 6.52 14.77
CA MET A 328 -2.84 5.30 14.60
C MET A 328 -4.32 5.52 14.88
N MET A 329 -4.64 6.52 15.68
CA MET A 329 -6.02 6.85 16.06
C MET A 329 -6.74 7.53 14.90
N LEU A 330 -6.16 8.60 14.34
CA LEU A 330 -6.79 9.42 13.31
C LEU A 330 -5.77 9.96 12.30
N ARG A 331 -5.78 9.38 11.09
CA ARG A 331 -5.01 9.90 9.96
C ARG A 331 -5.64 11.18 9.42
N LYS A 332 -4.80 12.11 8.98
CA LYS A 332 -5.25 13.40 8.41
C LYS A 332 -6.28 13.22 7.27
N LYS A 333 -6.04 12.27 6.35
CA LYS A 333 -6.93 11.99 5.22
C LYS A 333 -8.36 11.64 5.68
N ILE A 334 -8.48 10.83 6.73
CA ILE A 334 -9.77 10.41 7.31
C ILE A 334 -10.50 11.60 7.93
N LEU A 335 -9.78 12.47 8.64
CA LEU A 335 -10.36 13.69 9.21
C LEU A 335 -10.84 14.66 8.12
N GLU A 336 -10.09 14.78 7.02
CA GLU A 336 -10.50 15.60 5.88
C GLU A 336 -11.72 15.01 5.19
N GLU A 337 -11.81 13.69 5.03
CA GLU A 337 -12.98 13.00 4.47
C GLU A 337 -14.23 13.20 5.33
N LEU A 338 -14.12 12.98 6.64
CA LEU A 338 -15.19 13.26 7.60
C LEU A 338 -15.65 14.72 7.47
N LEU A 339 -14.73 15.67 7.48
CA LEU A 339 -15.08 17.08 7.42
C LEU A 339 -15.76 17.44 6.08
N ARG A 340 -15.27 16.90 4.97
CA ARG A 340 -15.83 17.12 3.63
C ARG A 340 -17.26 16.61 3.46
N SER A 341 -17.66 15.60 4.24
CA SER A 341 -19.01 15.03 4.15
C SER A 341 -20.13 16.02 4.51
N GLY A 342 -19.83 17.05 5.31
CA GLY A 342 -20.83 18.00 5.80
C GLY A 342 -20.37 19.45 5.92
N TYR A 343 -19.12 19.79 5.61
CA TYR A 343 -18.65 21.18 5.79
C TYR A 343 -19.43 22.17 4.89
N PRO A 344 -19.85 23.36 5.41
CA PRO A 344 -19.64 23.86 6.77
C PRO A 344 -20.79 23.57 7.76
N SER A 345 -21.94 23.08 7.28
CA SER A 345 -23.21 23.12 8.02
C SER A 345 -23.81 21.76 8.36
N GLY A 346 -23.07 20.68 8.17
CA GLY A 346 -23.55 19.32 8.31
C GLY A 346 -24.63 18.94 7.28
N PRO A 347 -25.24 17.75 7.43
CA PRO A 347 -24.88 16.72 8.40
C PRO A 347 -23.50 16.09 8.06
N TYR A 348 -22.78 15.64 9.09
CA TYR A 348 -21.49 14.97 8.92
C TYR A 348 -21.68 13.45 8.93
N THR A 349 -20.91 12.74 8.11
CA THR A 349 -20.94 11.29 7.99
C THR A 349 -19.56 10.72 8.28
N LEU A 350 -19.51 9.68 9.12
CA LEU A 350 -18.25 8.97 9.41
C LEU A 350 -17.77 8.21 8.16
N PRO A 351 -16.49 8.38 7.76
CA PRO A 351 -15.86 7.58 6.71
C PRO A 351 -15.90 6.07 7.01
N GLU A 352 -15.87 5.24 5.97
CA GLU A 352 -15.79 3.77 6.11
C GLU A 352 -14.53 3.30 6.84
N SER A 353 -13.45 4.08 6.84
CA SER A 353 -12.25 3.77 7.61
C SER A 353 -12.43 3.96 9.13
N LEU A 354 -13.52 4.59 9.58
CA LEU A 354 -13.88 4.74 11.00
C LEU A 354 -14.98 3.75 11.39
N GLN A 355 -14.78 2.48 11.08
CA GLN A 355 -15.64 1.37 11.50
C GLN A 355 -14.96 0.56 12.62
N GLY A 356 -15.61 -0.52 13.06
CA GLY A 356 -15.11 -1.40 14.12
C GLY A 356 -14.86 -0.65 15.42
N TRP A 357 -13.77 -0.99 16.10
CA TRP A 357 -13.41 -0.38 17.39
C TRP A 357 -13.20 1.14 17.29
N ARG A 358 -12.74 1.66 16.15
CA ARG A 358 -12.55 3.11 15.96
C ARG A 358 -13.88 3.84 15.97
N ARG A 359 -14.93 3.24 15.40
CA ARG A 359 -16.29 3.81 15.48
C ARG A 359 -16.74 3.90 16.94
N GLU A 360 -16.56 2.82 17.68
CA GLU A 360 -17.00 2.71 19.07
C GLU A 360 -16.28 3.71 19.98
N LEU A 361 -14.97 3.90 19.79
CA LEU A 361 -14.17 4.75 20.66
C LEU A 361 -14.08 6.23 20.22
N LEU A 362 -14.22 6.52 18.93
CA LEU A 362 -14.02 7.88 18.39
C LEU A 362 -15.26 8.45 17.68
N GLY A 363 -16.10 7.61 17.09
CA GLY A 363 -17.13 8.04 16.13
C GLY A 363 -18.09 9.10 16.70
N GLU A 364 -18.70 8.81 17.85
CA GLU A 364 -19.64 9.73 18.52
C GLU A 364 -18.94 11.03 18.95
N SER A 365 -17.74 10.93 19.53
CA SER A 365 -16.97 12.11 19.96
C SER A 365 -16.60 13.03 18.78
N LEU A 366 -16.27 12.46 17.63
CA LEU A 366 -15.96 13.22 16.42
C LEU A 366 -17.19 13.95 15.86
N LEU A 367 -18.34 13.27 15.80
CA LEU A 367 -19.59 13.86 15.33
C LEU A 367 -20.08 14.96 16.27
N GLN A 368 -20.11 14.71 17.58
CA GLN A 368 -20.50 15.71 18.59
C GLN A 368 -19.62 16.97 18.50
N CYS A 369 -18.30 16.80 18.32
CA CYS A 369 -17.39 17.93 18.18
C CYS A 369 -17.72 18.84 17.00
N LEU A 370 -18.33 18.30 15.94
CA LEU A 370 -18.74 19.03 14.75
C LEU A 370 -20.12 19.68 14.89
N GLU A 371 -21.02 19.09 15.69
CA GLU A 371 -22.33 19.65 16.01
C GLU A 371 -22.24 20.85 16.95
N ASP A 372 -21.36 20.82 17.95
CA ASP A 372 -21.15 21.89 18.95
C ASP A 372 -20.63 23.23 18.36
N ILE A 373 -20.48 23.33 17.04
CA ILE A 373 -19.90 24.47 16.32
C ILE A 373 -20.92 25.13 15.39
N GLN A 374 -22.06 24.46 15.15
CA GLN A 374 -23.23 25.05 14.53
C GLN A 374 -23.95 25.97 15.53
#